data_AF-A0A3D9VAR7-F1
#
_entry.id   AF-A0A3D9VAR7-F1
#
_cell.length_a   1.000
_cell.length_b   1.000
_cell.length_c   1.000
_cell.angle_alpha   90.00
_cell.angle_beta   90.00
_cell.angle_gamma   90.00
#
_symmetry.space_group_name_H-M   'P 1'
#
loop_
_entity.id
_entity.type
_entity.pdbx_description
1 polymer ?
#
loop_
_entity_poly.entity_id
_entity_poly.type
_entity_poly.pdbx_seq_one_letter_code
_entity_poly.pdbx_strand_id
1 'polypeptide(L)'
;MSTTPCGTFTTSSWDEKRPEQSGPSVSHARVTNAYEGLIEGSSAAHYVLYYSGEGPGWGSGHYHGYEQVTGTVDGRRGSFVLEHTGSFDGTTVRTSWTVVAGSGTDELRGLRGQGGFEASEGTSAMPYTFDYTLEPDPSRASDAATA
;
A
#
# COMPACT_ATOMS: atom_id res chain seq x y z
N MET A 1 -7.21 -12.62 8.47
CA MET A 1 -6.21 -12.06 7.55
C MET A 1 -5.26 -13.17 7.17
N SER A 2 -5.01 -13.37 5.87
CA SER A 2 -3.98 -14.27 5.37
C SER A 2 -2.61 -13.85 5.90
N THR A 3 -1.79 -14.85 6.23
CA THR A 3 -0.39 -14.69 6.65
C THR A 3 0.58 -15.07 5.53
N THR A 4 0.09 -15.55 4.39
CA THR A 4 0.92 -16.01 3.28
C THR A 4 1.13 -14.86 2.29
N PRO A 5 2.40 -14.47 2.01
CA PRO A 5 2.68 -13.44 1.03
C PRO A 5 2.15 -13.81 -0.36
N CYS A 6 1.54 -12.86 -1.05
CA CYS A 6 1.00 -13.01 -2.40
C CYS A 6 1.75 -12.20 -3.46
N GLY A 7 2.78 -11.46 -3.05
CA GLY A 7 3.62 -10.66 -3.94
C GLY A 7 4.64 -9.86 -3.15
N THR A 8 5.38 -9.03 -3.87
CA THR A 8 6.34 -8.09 -3.32
C THR A 8 6.17 -6.69 -3.91
N PHE A 9 6.68 -5.68 -3.22
CA PHE A 9 6.92 -4.39 -3.84
C PHE A 9 8.32 -3.87 -3.50
N THR A 10 8.84 -2.98 -4.34
CA THR A 10 10.12 -2.28 -4.13
C THR A 10 9.89 -0.77 -4.11
N THR A 11 10.55 -0.07 -3.20
CA THR A 11 10.49 1.40 -3.13
C THR A 11 11.47 1.98 -4.14
N SER A 12 10.93 2.64 -5.18
CA SER A 12 11.73 3.26 -6.24
C SER A 12 12.16 4.69 -5.92
N SER A 13 11.36 5.43 -5.15
CA SER A 13 11.71 6.78 -4.71
C SER A 13 11.07 7.10 -3.36
N TRP A 14 11.79 7.85 -2.53
CA TRP A 14 11.29 8.39 -1.26
C TRP A 14 11.64 9.88 -1.18
N ASP A 15 10.64 10.74 -1.33
CA ASP A 15 10.77 12.20 -1.17
C ASP A 15 10.10 12.62 0.13
N GLU A 16 10.90 12.86 1.15
CA GLU A 16 10.45 13.28 2.47
C GLU A 16 11.30 14.44 2.95
N LYS A 17 10.64 15.48 3.48
CA LYS A 17 11.31 16.59 4.16
C LYS A 17 11.05 16.49 5.65
N ARG A 18 12.04 15.99 6.39
CA ARG A 18 11.98 15.96 7.86
C ARG A 18 12.28 17.33 8.44
N PRO A 19 11.53 17.78 9.45
CA PRO A 19 11.89 18.97 10.21
C PRO A 19 13.22 18.77 10.93
N GLU A 20 14.10 19.78 10.89
CA GLU A 20 15.35 19.80 11.68
C GLU A 20 15.03 20.14 13.15
N GLN A 21 14.56 19.16 13.91
CA GLN A 21 14.31 19.27 15.35
C GLN A 21 14.62 17.96 16.08
N SER A 22 15.10 18.06 17.31
CA SER A 22 15.48 16.90 18.14
C SER A 22 14.30 16.22 18.86
N GLY A 23 13.15 16.89 18.93
CA GLY A 23 11.95 16.41 19.60
C GLY A 23 10.91 15.81 18.65
N PRO A 24 9.76 15.35 19.19
CA PRO A 24 8.68 14.76 18.40
C PRO A 24 8.26 15.67 17.24
N SER A 25 8.17 15.13 16.03
CA SER A 25 7.98 15.91 14.81
C SER A 25 7.00 15.25 13.85
N VAL A 26 6.52 16.03 12.89
CA VAL A 26 5.65 15.55 11.81
C VAL A 26 6.28 15.88 10.46
N SER A 27 6.30 14.91 9.55
CA SER A 27 6.75 15.09 8.17
C SER A 27 5.70 14.60 7.17
N HIS A 28 5.92 14.94 5.90
CA HIS A 28 5.17 14.40 4.78
C HIS A 28 6.14 13.71 3.83
N ALA A 29 5.76 12.52 3.35
CA ALA A 29 6.53 11.79 2.35
C ALA A 29 5.67 11.50 1.11
N ARG A 30 6.31 11.61 -0.07
CA ARG A 30 5.81 11.05 -1.31
C ARG A 30 6.69 9.87 -1.71
N VAL A 31 6.08 8.73 -1.95
CA VAL A 31 6.79 7.46 -2.19
C VAL A 31 6.29 6.85 -3.49
N THR A 32 7.19 6.27 -4.28
CA THR A 32 6.83 5.51 -5.49
C THR A 32 7.24 4.07 -5.29
N ASN A 33 6.31 3.13 -5.50
CA ASN A 33 6.61 1.70 -5.42
C ASN A 33 6.37 1.00 -6.76
N ALA A 34 7.04 -0.13 -6.96
CA ALA A 34 6.78 -1.07 -8.05
C ALA A 34 6.37 -2.42 -7.44
N TYR A 35 5.26 -2.99 -7.91
CA TYR A 35 4.64 -4.21 -7.42
C TYR A 35 4.83 -5.38 -8.39
N GLU A 36 5.06 -6.57 -7.85
CA GLU A 36 5.15 -7.85 -8.55
C GLU A 36 4.36 -8.95 -7.80
N GLY A 37 3.83 -9.94 -8.53
CA GLY A 37 3.04 -11.04 -7.98
C GLY A 37 1.54 -10.84 -8.19
N LEU A 38 0.72 -10.97 -7.14
CA LEU A 38 -0.74 -10.81 -7.24
C LEU A 38 -1.15 -9.42 -7.77
N ILE A 39 -0.46 -8.38 -7.29
CA ILE A 39 -0.52 -7.02 -7.84
C ILE A 39 0.72 -6.85 -8.72
N GLU A 40 0.53 -6.40 -9.96
CA GLU A 40 1.62 -6.01 -10.85
C GLU A 40 1.42 -4.57 -11.32
N GLY A 41 2.42 -3.71 -11.16
CA GLY A 41 2.31 -2.31 -11.59
C GLY A 41 3.14 -1.34 -10.77
N SER A 42 2.69 -0.10 -10.71
CA SER A 42 3.36 0.95 -9.92
C SER A 42 2.36 1.74 -9.09
N SER A 43 2.88 2.47 -8.12
CA SER A 43 2.05 3.29 -7.23
C SER A 43 2.72 4.59 -6.85
N ALA A 44 1.89 5.52 -6.35
CA ALA A 44 2.34 6.71 -5.65
C ALA A 44 1.61 6.82 -4.30
N ALA A 45 2.38 6.83 -3.22
CA ALA A 45 1.88 6.99 -1.87
C ALA A 45 2.20 8.38 -1.31
N HIS A 46 1.28 8.86 -0.47
CA HIS A 46 1.40 10.12 0.26
C HIS A 46 1.16 9.85 1.74
N TYR A 47 2.18 10.04 2.56
CA TYR A 47 2.16 9.75 3.99
C TYR A 47 2.32 11.02 4.83
N VAL A 48 1.66 11.03 5.99
CA VAL A 48 1.96 11.90 7.14
C VAL A 48 2.62 11.02 8.19
N LEU A 49 3.84 11.37 8.60
CA LEU A 49 4.64 10.58 9.52
C LEU A 49 4.84 11.36 10.81
N TYR A 50 4.58 10.71 11.94
CA TYR A 50 4.95 11.17 13.27
C TYR A 50 6.23 10.46 13.69
N TYR A 51 7.24 11.23 14.09
CA TYR A 51 8.47 10.74 14.70
C TYR A 51 8.45 11.05 16.19
N SER A 52 8.82 10.10 17.04
CA SER A 52 8.87 10.30 18.49
C SER A 52 10.08 11.12 18.97
N GLY A 53 11.08 11.38 18.11
CA GLY A 53 12.32 12.10 18.43
C GLY A 53 13.55 11.38 17.85
N GLU A 54 14.73 11.66 18.40
CA GLU A 54 15.95 10.95 18.01
C GLU A 54 15.90 9.45 18.36
N GLY A 55 16.34 8.60 17.43
CA GLY A 55 16.42 7.16 17.58
C GLY A 55 17.33 6.56 16.52
N PRO A 56 17.87 5.35 16.74
CA PRO A 56 18.73 4.68 15.78
C PRO A 56 17.98 4.29 14.50
N GLY A 57 18.72 4.06 13.41
CA GLY A 57 18.17 3.57 12.15
C GLY A 57 17.14 4.52 11.55
N TRP A 58 15.94 4.01 11.28
CA TRP A 58 14.84 4.79 10.69
C TRP A 58 14.14 5.76 11.66
N GLY A 59 14.53 5.74 12.94
CA GLY A 59 13.79 6.37 14.04
C GLY A 59 12.58 5.53 14.45
N SER A 60 11.74 6.05 15.34
CA SER A 60 10.51 5.37 15.76
C SER A 60 9.29 6.27 15.63
N GLY A 61 8.14 5.67 15.32
CA GLY A 61 6.95 6.46 15.08
C GLY A 61 5.79 5.72 14.41
N HIS A 62 4.86 6.53 13.92
CA HIS A 62 3.63 6.10 13.25
C HIS A 62 3.46 6.87 11.96
N TYR A 63 2.73 6.29 11.01
CA TYR A 63 2.33 7.02 9.83
C TYR A 63 0.96 6.58 9.32
N HIS A 64 0.31 7.49 8.61
CA HIS A 64 -0.93 7.25 7.92
C HIS A 64 -0.86 7.88 6.52
N GLY A 65 -1.63 7.34 5.59
CA GLY A 65 -1.75 7.96 4.28
C GLY A 65 -2.44 7.09 3.25
N TYR A 66 -2.35 7.52 2.00
CA TYR A 66 -3.01 6.87 0.89
C TYR A 66 -2.03 6.55 -0.23
N GLU A 67 -2.24 5.42 -0.90
CA GLU A 67 -1.44 4.97 -2.03
C GLU A 67 -2.35 4.71 -3.24
N GLN A 68 -2.12 5.43 -4.33
CA GLN A 68 -2.76 5.15 -5.62
C GLN A 68 -1.94 4.07 -6.34
N VAL A 69 -2.53 2.90 -6.55
CA VAL A 69 -1.94 1.80 -7.33
C VAL A 69 -2.52 1.82 -8.74
N THR A 70 -1.66 1.69 -9.75
CA THR A 70 -2.03 1.52 -11.17
C THR A 70 -1.36 0.28 -11.74
N GLY A 71 -2.16 -0.66 -12.26
CA GLY A 71 -1.62 -1.93 -12.70
C GLY A 71 -2.68 -3.00 -12.92
N THR A 72 -2.37 -4.21 -12.48
CA THR A 72 -3.28 -5.35 -12.45
C THR A 72 -3.40 -5.93 -11.05
N VAL A 73 -4.56 -6.54 -10.75
CA VAL A 73 -4.75 -7.45 -9.62
C VAL A 73 -5.27 -8.75 -10.20
N ASP A 74 -4.52 -9.85 -10.03
CA ASP A 74 -4.88 -11.15 -10.59
C ASP A 74 -5.19 -11.07 -12.10
N GLY A 75 -4.31 -10.37 -12.83
CA GLY A 75 -4.42 -10.14 -14.27
C GLY A 75 -5.46 -9.09 -14.71
N ARG A 76 -6.33 -8.59 -13.83
CA ARG A 76 -7.35 -7.59 -14.17
C ARG A 76 -6.81 -6.17 -14.07
N ARG A 77 -6.97 -5.37 -15.14
CA ARG A 77 -6.39 -4.03 -15.25
C ARG A 77 -7.26 -2.95 -14.60
N GLY A 78 -6.59 -2.02 -13.93
CA GLY A 78 -7.19 -0.78 -13.47
C GLY A 78 -6.28 -0.03 -12.50
N SER A 79 -6.91 0.81 -11.70
CA SER A 79 -6.29 1.50 -10.56
C SER A 79 -7.23 1.50 -9.37
N PHE A 80 -6.68 1.64 -8.17
CA PHE A 80 -7.40 1.73 -6.90
C PHE A 80 -6.55 2.48 -5.86
N VAL A 81 -7.15 2.80 -4.71
CA VAL A 81 -6.47 3.48 -3.62
C VAL A 81 -6.45 2.58 -2.38
N LEU A 82 -5.28 2.48 -1.75
CA LEU A 82 -5.09 1.89 -0.42
C LEU A 82 -5.02 2.99 0.63
N GLU A 83 -5.67 2.78 1.77
CA GLU A 83 -5.48 3.54 3.01
C GLU A 83 -4.52 2.77 3.91
N HIS A 84 -3.47 3.43 4.40
CA HIS A 84 -2.41 2.83 5.21
C HIS A 84 -2.45 3.32 6.65
N THR A 85 -2.21 2.39 7.57
CA THR A 85 -1.86 2.67 8.96
C THR A 85 -0.62 1.85 9.31
N GLY A 86 0.46 2.53 9.67
CA GLY A 86 1.74 1.87 9.93
C GLY A 86 2.52 2.45 11.12
N SER A 87 3.51 1.67 11.54
CA SER A 87 4.44 2.00 12.62
C SER A 87 5.85 1.52 12.27
N PHE A 88 6.85 2.16 12.85
CA PHE A 88 8.25 1.79 12.67
C PHE A 88 9.03 1.96 13.99
N ASP A 89 10.03 1.10 14.23
CA ASP A 89 10.76 1.00 15.50
C ASP A 89 12.29 1.06 15.36
N GLY A 90 12.76 1.69 14.28
CA GLY A 90 14.18 1.90 13.96
C GLY A 90 14.73 0.83 13.04
N THR A 91 14.25 -0.41 13.16
CA THR A 91 14.71 -1.54 12.35
C THR A 91 13.61 -2.24 11.58
N THR A 92 12.35 -2.09 11.99
CA THR A 92 11.21 -2.75 11.35
C THR A 92 10.09 -1.76 11.09
N VAL A 93 9.44 -1.91 9.94
CA VAL A 93 8.18 -1.24 9.60
C VAL A 93 7.07 -2.28 9.56
N ARG A 94 5.91 -1.93 10.12
CA ARG A 94 4.69 -2.74 10.13
C ARG A 94 3.53 -1.92 9.62
N THR A 95 2.82 -2.45 8.64
CA THR A 95 1.77 -1.73 7.92
C THR A 95 0.55 -2.62 7.77
N SER A 96 -0.61 -2.04 8.03
CA SER A 96 -1.89 -2.55 7.57
C SER A 96 -2.45 -1.59 6.52
N TRP A 97 -3.17 -2.12 5.54
CA TRP A 97 -3.90 -1.34 4.58
C TRP A 97 -5.30 -1.88 4.30
N THR A 98 -6.17 -1.02 3.78
CA THR A 98 -7.49 -1.37 3.25
C THR A 98 -7.72 -0.67 1.92
N VAL A 99 -8.36 -1.33 0.96
CA VAL A 99 -8.82 -0.70 -0.28
C VAL A 99 -9.91 0.31 0.06
N VAL A 100 -9.71 1.57 -0.32
CA VAL A 100 -10.73 2.61 -0.17
C VAL A 100 -11.94 2.24 -1.03
N ALA A 101 -13.09 2.06 -0.38
CA ALA A 101 -14.31 1.60 -1.05
C ALA A 101 -14.70 2.52 -2.22
N GLY A 102 -14.93 1.94 -3.40
CA GLY A 102 -15.30 2.68 -4.60
C GLY A 102 -14.14 3.35 -5.34
N SER A 103 -12.90 3.18 -4.89
CA SER A 103 -11.72 3.74 -5.58
C SER A 103 -11.30 2.97 -6.84
N GLY A 104 -11.76 1.73 -6.99
CA GLY A 104 -11.44 0.87 -8.11
C GLY A 104 -11.97 1.38 -9.45
N THR A 105 -11.13 1.30 -10.48
CA THR A 105 -11.42 1.73 -11.86
C THR A 105 -11.33 0.54 -12.83
N ASP A 106 -11.86 0.70 -14.04
CA ASP A 106 -11.82 -0.31 -15.11
C ASP A 106 -12.27 -1.70 -14.63
N GLU A 107 -11.44 -2.73 -14.77
CA GLU A 107 -11.74 -4.10 -14.36
C GLU A 107 -11.59 -4.32 -12.84
N LEU A 108 -11.15 -3.30 -12.11
CA LEU A 108 -11.05 -3.28 -10.65
C LEU A 108 -12.20 -2.51 -9.98
N ARG A 109 -13.24 -2.09 -10.74
CA ARG A 109 -14.48 -1.57 -10.14
C ARG A 109 -15.08 -2.61 -9.19
N GLY A 110 -15.45 -2.17 -7.99
CA GLY A 110 -15.97 -3.05 -6.94
C GLY A 110 -14.90 -3.78 -6.12
N LEU A 111 -13.61 -3.49 -6.34
CA LEU A 111 -12.53 -4.05 -5.53
C LEU A 111 -12.69 -3.63 -4.06
N ARG A 112 -12.61 -4.64 -3.19
CA ARG A 112 -12.50 -4.49 -1.74
C ARG A 112 -11.37 -5.38 -1.26
N GLY A 113 -10.69 -4.99 -0.21
CA GLY A 113 -9.66 -5.85 0.36
C GLY A 113 -8.89 -5.18 1.47
N GLN A 114 -8.08 -5.99 2.14
CA GLN A 114 -7.21 -5.58 3.22
C GLN A 114 -5.94 -6.41 3.19
N GLY A 115 -4.88 -5.89 3.78
CA GLY A 115 -3.60 -6.55 3.76
C GLY A 115 -2.57 -5.75 4.52
N GLY A 116 -1.31 -5.96 4.18
CA GLY A 116 -0.22 -5.29 4.83
C GLY A 116 1.12 -5.94 4.55
N PHE A 117 2.15 -5.39 5.19
CA PHE A 117 3.49 -5.92 5.15
C PHE A 117 4.22 -5.66 6.47
N GLU A 118 5.20 -6.49 6.75
CA GLU A 118 6.24 -6.25 7.75
C GLU A 118 7.58 -6.39 7.04
N ALA A 119 8.47 -5.45 7.26
CA ALA A 119 9.79 -5.49 6.65
C ALA A 119 10.85 -4.92 7.59
N SER A 120 11.98 -5.61 7.65
CA SER A 120 13.15 -5.20 8.42
C SER A 120 14.14 -4.42 7.57
N GLU A 121 15.04 -3.69 8.22
CA GLU A 121 16.14 -3.00 7.59
C GLU A 121 16.94 -3.95 6.67
N GLY A 122 17.28 -3.47 5.47
CA GLY A 122 17.94 -4.27 4.44
C GLY A 122 17.01 -5.13 3.57
N THR A 123 15.70 -5.12 3.80
CA THR A 123 14.74 -5.81 2.91
C THR A 123 14.60 -5.04 1.60
N SER A 124 15.12 -5.60 0.49
CA SER A 124 15.08 -4.96 -0.83
C SER A 124 13.73 -5.08 -1.55
N ALA A 125 13.02 -6.17 -1.34
CA ALA A 125 11.68 -6.42 -1.89
C ALA A 125 10.74 -6.84 -0.75
N MET A 126 9.75 -5.99 -0.46
CA MET A 126 8.88 -6.13 0.70
C MET A 126 7.75 -7.11 0.39
N PRO A 127 7.69 -8.28 1.05
CA PRO A 127 6.58 -9.20 0.89
C PRO A 127 5.31 -8.62 1.51
N TYR A 128 4.19 -8.76 0.83
CA TYR A 128 2.89 -8.32 1.35
C TYR A 128 1.83 -9.41 1.27
N THR A 129 0.80 -9.27 2.10
CA THR A 129 -0.44 -10.05 2.03
C THR A 129 -1.57 -9.19 1.51
N PHE A 130 -2.53 -9.80 0.80
CA PHE A 130 -3.72 -9.11 0.31
C PHE A 130 -4.90 -10.07 0.22
N ASP A 131 -5.84 -9.94 1.16
CA ASP A 131 -7.14 -10.60 1.10
C ASP A 131 -8.10 -9.66 0.38
N TYR A 132 -8.57 -10.05 -0.80
CA TYR A 132 -9.43 -9.20 -1.61
C TYR A 132 -10.66 -9.95 -2.12
N THR A 133 -11.70 -9.17 -2.41
CA THR A 133 -12.88 -9.60 -3.14
C THR A 133 -13.12 -8.60 -4.27
N LEU A 134 -13.66 -9.10 -5.37
CA LEU A 134 -13.97 -8.29 -6.52
C LEU A 134 -15.35 -8.69 -7.00
N GLU A 135 -16.33 -7.83 -6.72
CA GLU A 135 -17.69 -8.04 -7.18
C GLU A 135 -17.69 -8.05 -8.72
N PRO A 136 -18.48 -8.95 -9.36
CA PRO A 136 -18.66 -8.90 -10.81
C PRO A 136 -19.22 -7.54 -11.20
N ASP A 137 -18.70 -6.96 -12.28
CA ASP A 137 -19.26 -5.74 -12.83
C ASP A 137 -20.74 -5.98 -13.19
N PRO A 138 -21.70 -5.28 -12.54
CA PRO A 138 -23.12 -5.48 -12.82
C PRO A 138 -23.49 -5.14 -14.26
N SER A 139 -22.69 -4.33 -14.97
CA SER A 139 -22.90 -4.03 -16.40
C SER A 139 -22.53 -5.19 -17.32
N ARG A 140 -21.67 -6.13 -16.87
CA ARG A 140 -21.30 -7.36 -17.61
C ARG A 140 -22.15 -8.58 -17.23
N ALA A 141 -22.91 -8.52 -16.14
CA ALA A 141 -23.82 -9.60 -15.74
C ALA A 141 -25.03 -9.76 -16.68
N SER A 142 -25.37 -8.71 -17.44
CA SER A 142 -26.46 -8.68 -18.43
C SER A 142 -26.19 -9.50 -19.69
N ASP A 143 -24.93 -9.67 -20.09
CA ASP A 143 -24.60 -10.26 -21.40
C ASP A 143 -24.57 -11.81 -21.40
N ALA A 144 -24.61 -12.44 -20.22
CA ALA A 144 -24.52 -13.89 -20.08
C ALA A 144 -25.89 -14.61 -20.01
N ALA A 145 -27.01 -13.88 -20.00
CA ALA A 145 -28.35 -14.46 -19.84
C ALA A 145 -29.10 -14.71 -21.17
N THR A 146 -28.43 -14.59 -22.32
CA THR A 146 -29.07 -14.68 -23.66
C THR A 146 -28.42 -15.67 -24.63
N ALA A 147 -27.70 -16.68 -24.13
CA ALA A 147 -27.15 -17.77 -24.96
C ALA A 147 -27.86 -19.11 -24.68
#